data_AF-A0A8T5R862-F1
#
_entry.id   AF-A0A8T5R862-F1
#
_cell.length_a   1.000
_cell.length_b   1.000
_cell.length_c   1.000
_cell.angle_alpha   90.00
_cell.angle_beta   90.00
_cell.angle_gamma   90.00
#
_symmetry.space_group_name_H-M   'P 1'
#
loop_
_entity.id
_entity.type
_entity.pdbx_description
1 polymer ?
#
loop_
_entity_poly.entity_id
_entity_poly.type
_entity_poly.pdbx_seq_one_letter_code
_entity_poly.pdbx_strand_id
1 'polypeptide(L)'
;MKNRKKSIYSELFPDKKRNTIQRPPRKIELKIQAESEVFEKPKFRDVNLDFKYRKTLINKCENCGMIITSYKKHCPVCGNSIELKELIKKCSSCGMTIPKSTKKCPICRTRTI
;
A
#
# COMPACT_ATOMS: atom_id res chain seq x y z
N MET A 1 -24.27 73.16 4.46
CA MET A 1 -24.80 72.00 3.72
C MET A 1 -23.62 71.17 3.21
N LYS A 2 -23.42 69.93 3.69
CA LYS A 2 -22.28 69.09 3.27
C LYS A 2 -22.73 68.15 2.15
N ASN A 3 -22.28 68.43 0.92
CA ASN A 3 -22.50 67.57 -0.24
C ASN A 3 -21.80 66.22 -0.02
N ARG A 4 -22.58 65.15 0.18
CA ARG A 4 -22.05 63.79 0.23
C ARG A 4 -21.73 63.35 -1.19
N LYS A 5 -20.44 63.37 -1.56
CA LYS A 5 -19.98 62.83 -2.83
C LYS A 5 -20.27 61.33 -2.87
N LYS A 6 -20.81 60.86 -3.99
CA LYS A 6 -21.03 59.44 -4.26
C LYS A 6 -19.65 58.74 -4.30
N SER A 7 -19.59 57.47 -3.91
CA SER A 7 -18.32 56.75 -3.99
C SER A 7 -17.97 56.51 -5.45
N ILE A 8 -16.67 56.49 -5.78
CA ILE A 8 -16.17 56.19 -7.13
C ILE A 8 -16.82 54.90 -7.68
N TYR A 9 -17.01 53.91 -6.81
CA TYR A 9 -17.68 52.66 -7.14
C TYR A 9 -19.13 52.83 -7.64
N SER A 10 -19.89 53.77 -7.05
CA SER A 10 -21.25 54.08 -7.50
C SER A 10 -21.31 54.93 -8.77
N GLU A 11 -20.22 55.59 -9.14
CA GLU A 11 -20.09 56.29 -10.43
C GLU A 11 -19.72 55.32 -11.56
N LEU A 12 -18.87 54.33 -11.27
CA LEU A 12 -18.47 53.28 -12.22
C LEU A 12 -19.63 52.34 -12.60
N PHE A 13 -20.63 52.19 -11.73
CA PHE A 13 -21.77 51.30 -11.94
C PHE A 13 -23.11 52.01 -11.65
N PRO A 14 -23.52 52.98 -12.49
CA PRO A 14 -24.72 53.78 -12.26
C PRO A 14 -26.01 52.97 -12.44
N ASP A 15 -25.99 51.94 -13.29
CA ASP A 15 -27.14 51.11 -13.64
C ASP A 15 -27.38 49.95 -12.67
N LYS A 16 -26.50 49.79 -11.68
CA LYS A 16 -26.70 48.81 -10.62
C LYS A 16 -27.79 49.33 -9.69
N LYS A 17 -29.04 49.24 -10.15
CA LYS A 17 -30.24 49.42 -9.32
C LYS A 17 -29.98 48.65 -8.04
N ARG A 18 -30.00 49.36 -6.91
CA ARG A 18 -30.04 48.73 -5.59
C ARG A 18 -31.26 47.83 -5.60
N ASN A 19 -31.07 46.56 -5.94
CA ASN A 19 -32.07 45.54 -5.73
C ASN A 19 -32.23 45.47 -4.21
N THR A 20 -33.14 46.28 -3.68
CA THR A 20 -33.76 46.01 -2.39
C THR A 20 -34.33 44.61 -2.54
N ILE A 21 -33.68 43.65 -1.89
CA ILE A 21 -34.09 42.25 -1.82
C ILE A 21 -35.41 42.23 -1.06
N GLN A 22 -36.49 42.58 -1.74
CA GLN A 22 -37.85 42.40 -1.27
C GLN A 22 -38.34 41.11 -1.89
N ARG A 23 -38.04 40.00 -1.21
CA ARG A 23 -38.84 38.77 -1.20
C ARG A 23 -38.26 37.92 -0.07
N PRO A 24 -38.98 37.71 1.04
CA PRO A 24 -38.57 36.67 1.97
C PRO A 24 -38.56 35.35 1.18
N PRO A 25 -37.54 34.50 1.33
CA PRO A 25 -37.57 33.19 0.68
C PRO A 25 -38.83 32.48 1.19
N ARG A 26 -39.73 32.09 0.28
CA ARG A 26 -40.79 31.14 0.64
C ARG A 26 -40.05 29.94 1.21
N LYS A 27 -40.27 29.62 2.48
CA LYS A 27 -39.74 28.40 3.08
C LYS A 27 -40.34 27.25 2.28
N ILE A 28 -39.56 26.67 1.38
CA ILE A 28 -39.92 25.43 0.72
C ILE A 28 -39.68 24.37 1.78
N GLU A 29 -40.74 24.01 2.51
CA GLU A 29 -40.69 22.91 3.46
C GLU A 29 -40.64 21.61 2.66
N LEU A 30 -39.43 21.14 2.39
CA LEU A 30 -39.19 19.83 1.81
C LEU A 30 -39.64 18.80 2.85
N LYS A 31 -40.82 18.20 2.65
CA LYS A 31 -41.28 17.03 3.41
C LYS A 31 -40.40 15.85 3.01
N ILE A 32 -39.27 15.70 3.70
CA ILE A 32 -38.47 14.47 3.62
C ILE A 32 -39.29 13.40 4.33
N GLN A 33 -39.99 12.57 3.56
CA GLN A 33 -40.61 11.36 4.09
C GLN A 33 -39.46 10.43 4.46
N ALA A 34 -39.23 10.29 5.77
CA ALA A 34 -38.23 9.40 6.32
C ALA A 34 -38.76 7.96 6.26
N GLU A 35 -38.90 7.42 5.05
CA GLU A 35 -38.87 5.98 4.87
C GLU A 35 -37.40 5.58 4.84
N SER A 36 -36.86 5.32 6.03
CA SER A 36 -35.52 4.79 6.20
C SER A 36 -35.53 3.35 5.70
N GLU A 37 -35.38 3.18 4.38
CA GLU A 37 -34.97 1.88 3.83
C GLU A 37 -33.73 1.44 4.59
N VAL A 38 -33.83 0.31 5.29
CA VAL A 38 -32.72 -0.28 6.02
C VAL A 38 -31.70 -0.69 4.96
N PHE A 39 -30.73 0.18 4.72
CA PHE A 39 -29.64 -0.08 3.79
C PHE A 39 -28.81 -1.24 4.36
N GLU A 40 -29.12 -2.45 3.93
CA GLU A 40 -28.35 -3.63 4.28
C GLU A 40 -26.94 -3.45 3.74
N LYS A 41 -26.00 -3.20 4.66
CA LYS A 41 -24.59 -3.01 4.30
C LYS A 41 -24.11 -4.26 3.56
N PRO A 42 -23.45 -4.11 2.39
CA PRO A 42 -22.92 -5.25 1.68
C PRO A 42 -21.94 -5.99 2.59
N LYS A 43 -22.16 -7.31 2.73
CA LYS A 43 -21.27 -8.18 3.49
C LYS A 43 -19.96 -8.33 2.72
N PHE A 44 -18.96 -7.53 3.08
CA PHE A 44 -17.61 -7.68 2.55
C PHE A 44 -17.03 -9.01 3.05
N ARG A 45 -16.36 -9.74 2.15
CA ARG A 45 -15.59 -10.93 2.52
C ARG A 45 -14.29 -10.47 3.17
N ASP A 46 -13.94 -11.10 4.28
CA ASP A 46 -12.67 -10.81 4.93
C ASP A 46 -11.52 -11.23 4.00
N VAL A 47 -10.65 -10.26 3.69
CA VAL A 47 -9.43 -10.52 2.94
C VAL A 47 -8.42 -11.11 3.92
N ASN A 48 -7.88 -12.27 3.58
CA ASN A 48 -6.89 -12.94 4.41
C ASN A 48 -5.56 -12.15 4.36
N LEU A 49 -5.17 -11.56 5.50
CA LEU A 49 -3.97 -10.72 5.63
C LEU A 49 -2.72 -11.54 6.00
N ASP A 50 -2.79 -12.88 6.01
CA ASP A 50 -1.68 -13.78 6.32
C ASP A 50 -0.66 -13.88 5.16
N PHE A 51 -0.24 -12.73 4.63
CA PHE A 51 0.84 -12.64 3.67
C PHE A 51 2.17 -12.74 4.42
N LYS A 52 2.71 -13.96 4.49
CA LYS A 52 4.11 -14.14 4.90
C LYS A 52 5.02 -13.52 3.84
N TYR A 53 5.69 -12.40 4.19
CA TYR A 53 6.65 -11.74 3.30
C TYR A 53 7.64 -12.77 2.74
N ARG A 54 7.70 -12.88 1.41
CA ARG A 54 8.64 -13.75 0.72
C ARG A 54 10.04 -13.17 0.85
N LYS A 55 10.82 -13.71 1.79
CA LYS A 55 12.29 -13.60 1.94
C LYS A 55 12.84 -12.16 2.06
N THR A 56 13.57 -11.89 3.13
CA THR A 56 14.28 -10.60 3.28
C THR A 56 15.31 -10.44 2.16
N LEU A 57 15.28 -9.29 1.50
CA LEU A 57 16.22 -8.94 0.41
C LEU A 57 17.65 -8.75 0.92
N ILE A 58 17.82 -8.69 2.24
CA ILE A 58 19.03 -8.30 2.93
C ILE A 58 19.35 -9.38 3.97
N ASN A 59 20.58 -9.87 3.94
CA ASN A 59 21.17 -10.82 4.87
C ASN A 59 22.40 -10.19 5.54
N LYS A 60 22.77 -10.66 6.72
CA LYS A 60 24.00 -10.27 7.41
C LYS A 60 25.02 -11.40 7.29
N CYS A 61 26.28 -11.08 7.02
CA CYS A 61 27.35 -12.07 7.03
C CYS A 61 27.69 -12.48 8.47
N GLU A 62 27.66 -13.79 8.76
CA GLU A 62 28.01 -14.34 10.07
C GLU A 62 29.50 -14.06 10.44
N ASN A 63 30.39 -13.94 9.44
CA ASN A 63 31.84 -13.78 9.70
C ASN A 63 32.31 -12.33 9.86
N CYS A 64 31.74 -11.37 9.11
CA CYS A 64 32.22 -9.98 9.11
C CYS A 64 31.15 -8.95 9.48
N GLY A 65 29.91 -9.37 9.72
CA GLY A 65 28.80 -8.49 10.08
C GLY A 65 28.28 -7.61 8.93
N MET A 66 28.87 -7.69 7.73
CA MET A 66 28.46 -6.88 6.60
C MET A 66 27.04 -7.21 6.14
N ILE A 67 26.29 -6.17 5.78
CA ILE A 67 24.96 -6.26 5.22
C ILE A 67 25.07 -6.54 3.72
N ILE A 68 24.48 -7.64 3.26
CA ILE A 68 24.65 -8.18 1.91
C ILE A 68 23.28 -8.50 1.32
N THR A 69 23.11 -8.21 0.04
CA THR A 69 21.88 -8.51 -0.66
C THR A 69 21.75 -10.02 -0.90
N SER A 70 20.52 -10.54 -0.82
CA SER A 70 20.23 -11.99 -0.84
C SER A 70 20.56 -12.70 -2.17
N TYR A 71 20.92 -11.94 -3.21
CA TYR A 71 21.35 -12.44 -4.52
C TYR A 71 22.85 -12.75 -4.57
N LYS A 72 23.68 -12.16 -3.70
CA LYS A 72 25.13 -12.38 -3.69
C LYS A 72 25.46 -13.67 -2.94
N LYS A 73 26.12 -14.61 -3.63
CA LYS A 73 26.53 -15.91 -3.07
C LYS A 73 27.74 -15.80 -2.13
N HIS A 74 28.55 -14.77 -2.28
CA HIS A 74 29.78 -14.56 -1.51
C HIS A 74 29.80 -13.17 -0.90
N CYS A 75 30.37 -13.05 0.29
CA CYS A 75 30.62 -11.76 0.91
C CYS A 75 31.79 -11.05 0.21
N PRO A 76 31.64 -9.78 -0.19
CA PRO A 76 32.73 -9.02 -0.83
C PRO A 76 33.90 -8.70 0.12
N VAL A 77 33.70 -8.80 1.44
CA VAL A 77 34.74 -8.47 2.44
C VAL A 77 35.47 -9.70 2.96
N CYS A 78 34.76 -10.76 3.33
CA CYS A 78 35.40 -11.96 3.88
C CYS A 78 35.51 -13.13 2.90
N GLY A 79 34.92 -13.03 1.71
CA GLY A 79 34.92 -14.11 0.72
C GLY A 79 34.04 -15.32 1.06
N ASN A 80 33.49 -15.39 2.29
CA ASN A 80 32.66 -16.52 2.70
C ASN A 80 31.42 -16.69 1.84
N SER A 81 31.10 -17.95 1.55
CA SER A 81 29.83 -18.35 0.95
C SER A 81 28.69 -18.10 1.93
N ILE A 82 27.75 -17.26 1.52
CA ILE A 82 26.50 -17.05 2.25
C ILE A 82 25.58 -18.15 1.76
N GLU A 83 25.79 -19.36 2.28
CA GLU A 83 24.95 -20.49 1.92
C GLU A 83 23.52 -20.17 2.34
N LEU A 84 22.64 -20.04 1.35
CA LEU A 84 21.21 -19.99 1.55
C LEU A 84 20.79 -21.38 2.05
N LYS A 85 20.98 -21.64 3.36
CA LYS A 85 20.66 -22.89 4.06
C LYS A 85 19.22 -23.34 3.77
N GLU A 86 18.33 -22.42 3.41
CA GLU A 86 16.94 -22.69 3.06
C GLU A 86 16.72 -23.31 1.67
N LEU A 87 17.66 -23.23 0.73
CA LEU A 87 17.50 -23.77 -0.63
C LEU A 87 18.20 -25.10 -0.84
N ILE A 88 19.05 -25.51 0.08
CA ILE A 88 19.90 -26.70 -0.08
C ILE A 88 19.49 -27.71 0.99
N LYS A 89 19.30 -28.97 0.58
CA LYS A 89 19.12 -30.13 1.45
C LYS A 89 20.20 -31.16 1.13
N LYS A 90 20.50 -32.06 2.07
CA LYS A 90 21.46 -33.15 1.86
C LYS A 90 20.69 -34.43 1.46
N CYS A 91 21.15 -35.21 0.46
CA CYS A 91 20.58 -36.55 0.19
C CYS A 91 20.80 -37.42 1.43
N SER A 92 19.74 -38.00 1.99
CA SER A 92 19.84 -38.94 3.11
C SER A 92 20.70 -40.17 2.79
N SER A 93 20.76 -40.56 1.52
CA SER A 93 21.48 -41.77 1.06
C SER A 93 22.96 -41.52 0.71
N CYS A 94 23.34 -40.34 0.22
CA CYS A 94 24.71 -40.06 -0.25
C CYS A 94 25.37 -38.81 0.32
N GLY A 95 24.66 -38.03 1.16
CA GLY A 95 25.22 -36.83 1.80
C GLY A 95 25.43 -35.62 0.89
N MET A 96 25.24 -35.74 -0.43
CA MET A 96 25.43 -34.63 -1.36
C MET A 96 24.43 -33.49 -1.14
N THR A 97 24.91 -32.25 -1.28
CA THR A 97 24.11 -31.02 -1.24
C THR A 97 23.32 -30.84 -2.55
N ILE A 98 22.00 -30.74 -2.41
CA ILE A 98 21.03 -30.77 -3.51
C ILE A 98 20.01 -29.64 -3.29
N PRO A 99 19.58 -28.91 -4.33
CA PRO A 99 18.56 -27.89 -4.16
C PRO A 99 17.19 -28.50 -3.78
N LYS A 100 16.43 -27.85 -2.90
CA LYS A 100 15.10 -28.33 -2.47
C LYS A 100 14.08 -28.50 -3.61
N SER A 101 14.29 -27.84 -4.75
CA SER A 101 13.46 -27.98 -5.95
C SER A 101 13.56 -29.35 -6.61
N THR A 102 14.69 -30.05 -6.45
CA THR A 102 14.90 -31.36 -7.06
C THR A 102 14.31 -32.47 -6.20
N LYS A 103 13.49 -33.34 -6.82
CA LYS A 103 12.79 -34.46 -6.16
C LYS A 103 13.61 -35.75 -6.09
N LYS A 104 14.57 -35.91 -6.99
CA LYS A 104 15.45 -37.08 -7.10
C LYS A 104 16.89 -36.60 -7.11
N CYS A 105 17.75 -37.31 -6.41
CA CYS A 105 19.18 -37.01 -6.46
C CYS A 105 19.80 -37.52 -7.77
N PRO A 106 20.70 -36.76 -8.39
CA PRO A 106 21.40 -37.21 -9.62
C PRO A 106 22.37 -38.38 -9.38
N ILE A 107 22.90 -38.57 -8.16
CA ILE A 107 23.82 -39.66 -7.82
C ILE A 107 23.07 -40.86 -7.25
N CYS A 108 22.41 -40.66 -6.09
CA CYS A 108 21.75 -41.75 -5.35
C CYS A 108 20.46 -42.22 -6.06
N ARG A 109 19.89 -41.45 -7.01
CA ARG A 109 18.57 -41.63 -7.68
C ARG A 109 17.38 -41.85 -6.73
N THR A 110 17.60 -41.86 -5.43
CA THR A 110 16.59 -41.92 -4.38
C THR A 110 15.83 -40.60 -4.33
N ARG A 111 14.58 -40.69 -3.85
CA ARG A 111 13.76 -39.49 -3.61
C ARG A 111 14.41 -38.73 -2.47
N THR A 112 14.79 -37.50 -2.74
CA THR A 112 15.27 -36.60 -1.69
C THR A 112 14.07 -36.17 -0.87
N ILE A 113 14.00 -36.63 0.37
CA ILE A 113 13.04 -36.17 1.38
C ILE A 113 13.40 -34.73 1.74
#